data_AF-A0A3M1M2E6-F1
#
_entry.id   AF-A0A3M1M2E6-F1
#
_cell.length_a   1.000
_cell.length_b   1.000
_cell.length_c   1.000
_cell.angle_alpha   90.00
_cell.angle_beta   90.00
_cell.angle_gamma   90.00
#
_symmetry.space_group_name_H-M   'P 1'
#
loop_
_entity.id
_entity.type
_entity.pdbx_description
1 polymer ?
#
loop_
_entity_poly.entity_id
_entity_poly.type
_entity_poly.pdbx_seq_one_letter_code
_entity_poly.pdbx_strand_id
1 'polypeptide(L)'
;MTLPLMPKATAVWLVENTSLTFAQIAEFCGLHELEVNGIADGEVAQGMKGFDPIANNQLTVEEIRRCEADPAARLKLKHNPAAEGETKRRGPRYTPLSKRQDRPSAIAWLVKFHPELADSQIARLVGTTKPTIQSIRDRTHWNMSNIHPVDPVALGLCKQVELDAAVEKAARKKAAAQEALMSDEERVRLMETSQSLHSAPEPRLPSSVSGFENFTLADMTDPRGEEEEDEGSTLVDADSLFNLPRSAPEEEDGDKGDK
;
A
#
# COMPACT_ATOMS: atom_id res chain seq x y z
N MET A 1 -3.89 -29.34 -2.42
CA MET A 1 -5.19 -30.05 -2.40
C MET A 1 -6.02 -29.45 -1.29
N THR A 2 -7.27 -29.10 -1.55
CA THR A 2 -8.20 -28.62 -0.51
C THR A 2 -8.64 -29.81 0.33
N LEU A 3 -8.54 -29.70 1.66
CA LEU A 3 -8.98 -30.76 2.58
C LEU A 3 -10.45 -30.53 2.98
N PRO A 4 -11.19 -31.60 3.36
CA PRO A 4 -12.51 -31.47 3.98
C PRO A 4 -12.44 -30.74 5.31
N LEU A 5 -13.57 -30.14 5.70
CA LEU A 5 -13.69 -29.50 7.01
C LEU A 5 -13.66 -30.59 8.08
N MET A 6 -12.91 -30.38 9.17
CA MET A 6 -12.77 -31.36 10.25
C MET A 6 -12.36 -32.75 9.72
N PRO A 7 -11.14 -32.91 9.16
CA PRO A 7 -10.72 -34.12 8.46
C PRO A 7 -10.79 -35.39 9.31
N LYS A 8 -10.43 -35.32 10.60
CA LYS A 8 -10.51 -36.48 11.52
C LYS A 8 -11.95 -36.92 11.77
N ALA A 9 -12.87 -35.98 11.99
CA ALA A 9 -14.28 -36.29 12.23
C ALA A 9 -14.97 -36.79 10.94
N THR A 10 -14.57 -36.26 9.79
CA THR A 10 -15.04 -36.73 8.47
C THR A 10 -14.52 -38.15 8.19
N ALA A 11 -13.27 -38.47 8.56
CA ALA A 11 -12.73 -39.82 8.45
C ALA A 11 -13.50 -40.83 9.31
N VAL A 12 -13.84 -40.49 10.57
CA VAL A 12 -14.69 -41.34 11.44
C VAL A 12 -16.02 -41.65 10.74
N TRP A 13 -16.68 -40.64 10.19
CA TRP A 13 -17.95 -40.84 9.50
C TRP A 13 -17.80 -41.72 8.25
N LEU A 14 -16.77 -41.49 7.43
CA LEU A 14 -16.52 -42.28 6.21
C LEU A 14 -16.21 -43.75 6.54
N VAL A 15 -15.40 -44.01 7.57
CA VAL A 15 -15.08 -45.37 8.01
C VAL A 15 -16.34 -46.11 8.50
N GLU A 16 -17.25 -45.42 9.19
CA GLU A 16 -18.47 -46.04 9.74
C GLU A 16 -19.60 -46.22 8.70
N ASN A 17 -19.69 -45.36 7.69
CA ASN A 17 -20.86 -45.25 6.81
C ASN A 17 -20.60 -45.61 5.34
N THR A 18 -19.36 -45.88 4.95
CA THR A 18 -18.99 -46.21 3.54
C THR A 18 -18.08 -47.43 3.46
N SER A 19 -18.02 -48.07 2.29
CA SER A 19 -17.11 -49.21 2.04
C SER A 19 -15.82 -48.80 1.33
N LEU A 20 -15.36 -47.57 1.56
CA LEU A 20 -14.14 -47.03 0.95
C LEU A 20 -12.89 -47.65 1.57
N THR A 21 -11.81 -47.71 0.79
CA THR A 21 -10.51 -48.18 1.31
C THR A 21 -9.88 -47.14 2.22
N PHE A 22 -9.07 -47.59 3.19
CA PHE A 22 -8.38 -46.69 4.11
C PHE A 22 -7.44 -45.72 3.39
N ALA A 23 -6.81 -46.15 2.29
CA ALA A 23 -6.02 -45.29 1.41
C ALA A 23 -6.84 -44.15 0.78
N GLN A 24 -8.06 -44.43 0.31
CA GLN A 24 -8.95 -43.39 -0.26
C GLN A 24 -9.39 -42.37 0.79
N ILE A 25 -9.73 -42.83 2.00
CA ILE A 25 -10.12 -41.97 3.13
C ILE A 25 -8.93 -41.13 3.60
N ALA A 26 -7.74 -41.74 3.70
CA ALA A 26 -6.50 -41.08 4.07
C ALA A 26 -6.14 -39.96 3.09
N GLU A 27 -6.21 -40.24 1.79
CA GLU A 27 -5.94 -39.22 0.76
C GLU A 27 -6.96 -38.07 0.80
N PHE A 28 -8.25 -38.38 0.95
CA PHE A 28 -9.31 -37.38 0.99
C PHE A 28 -9.19 -36.47 2.23
N CYS A 29 -8.98 -37.06 3.40
CA CYS A 29 -8.87 -36.34 4.67
C CYS A 29 -7.46 -35.78 4.94
N GLY A 30 -6.47 -36.08 4.10
CA GLY A 30 -5.07 -35.71 4.29
C GLY A 30 -4.46 -36.30 5.57
N LEU A 31 -4.90 -37.49 5.95
CA LEU A 31 -4.40 -38.27 7.09
C LEU A 31 -3.48 -39.39 6.60
N HIS A 32 -2.68 -39.96 7.50
CA HIS A 32 -1.94 -41.17 7.17
C HIS A 32 -2.85 -42.41 7.25
N GLU A 33 -2.61 -43.43 6.43
CA GLU A 33 -3.42 -44.67 6.43
C GLU A 33 -3.48 -45.33 7.82
N LEU A 34 -2.36 -45.35 8.54
CA LEU A 34 -2.29 -45.81 9.94
C LEU A 34 -3.20 -45.03 10.90
N GLU A 35 -3.40 -43.73 10.69
CA GLU A 35 -4.34 -42.95 11.51
C GLU A 35 -5.78 -43.35 11.20
N VAL A 36 -6.10 -43.66 9.94
CA VAL A 36 -7.43 -44.15 9.53
C VAL A 36 -7.68 -45.55 10.08
N ASN A 37 -6.66 -46.43 10.08
CA ASN A 37 -6.74 -47.75 10.73
C ASN A 37 -6.98 -47.60 12.22
N GLY A 38 -6.22 -46.74 12.92
CA GLY A 38 -6.44 -46.47 14.34
C GLY A 38 -7.79 -45.79 14.65
N ILE A 39 -8.43 -45.15 13.67
CA ILE A 39 -9.82 -44.68 13.78
C ILE A 39 -10.79 -45.86 13.64
N ALA A 40 -10.56 -46.76 12.68
CA ALA A 40 -11.38 -47.97 12.50
C ALA A 40 -11.31 -48.91 13.72
N ASP A 41 -10.13 -49.02 14.33
CA ASP A 41 -9.90 -49.80 15.56
C ASP A 41 -10.42 -49.09 16.83
N GLY A 42 -10.81 -47.80 16.71
CA GLY A 42 -11.39 -47.01 17.80
C GLY A 42 -10.38 -46.41 18.79
N GLU A 43 -9.08 -46.45 18.50
CA GLU A 43 -8.00 -45.98 19.37
C GLU A 43 -7.75 -44.46 19.28
N VAL A 44 -7.83 -43.87 18.08
CA VAL A 44 -7.34 -42.50 17.80
C VAL A 44 -8.43 -41.42 17.95
N ALA A 45 -9.70 -41.80 17.90
CA ALA A 45 -10.84 -40.87 17.89
C ALA A 45 -11.97 -41.26 18.85
N GLN A 46 -11.64 -41.92 19.96
CA GLN A 46 -12.62 -42.38 20.94
C GLN A 46 -13.48 -41.21 21.46
N GLY A 47 -14.80 -41.30 21.28
CA GLY A 47 -15.76 -40.27 21.69
C GLY A 47 -15.95 -39.09 20.71
N MET A 48 -15.30 -39.11 19.54
CA MET A 48 -15.54 -38.11 18.50
C MET A 48 -16.79 -38.46 17.68
N LYS A 49 -17.75 -37.53 17.61
CA LYS A 49 -18.91 -37.70 16.73
C LYS A 49 -18.51 -37.51 15.27
N GLY A 50 -18.80 -38.50 14.43
CA GLY A 50 -18.57 -38.43 12.98
C GLY A 50 -19.22 -37.19 12.36
N PHE A 51 -18.49 -36.55 11.45
CA PHE A 51 -18.93 -35.37 10.72
C PHE A 51 -19.35 -35.77 9.30
N ASP A 52 -20.65 -35.68 9.01
CA ASP A 52 -21.22 -36.09 7.72
C ASP A 52 -20.80 -35.13 6.58
N PRO A 53 -20.03 -35.58 5.58
CA PRO A 53 -19.61 -34.74 4.45
C PRO A 53 -20.71 -34.52 3.42
N ILE A 54 -21.76 -35.34 3.39
CA ILE A 54 -22.90 -35.23 2.46
C ILE A 54 -23.86 -34.15 2.98
N ALA A 55 -24.22 -34.21 4.27
CA ALA A 55 -25.08 -33.21 4.90
C ALA A 55 -24.50 -31.78 4.81
N ASN A 56 -23.17 -31.66 4.83
CA ASN A 56 -22.46 -30.38 4.73
C ASN A 56 -22.08 -29.98 3.30
N ASN A 57 -22.64 -30.64 2.27
CA ASN A 57 -22.39 -30.34 0.86
C ASN A 57 -20.91 -30.42 0.44
N GLN A 58 -20.07 -31.21 1.13
CA GLN A 58 -18.66 -31.41 0.78
C GLN A 58 -18.47 -32.57 -0.22
N LEU A 59 -19.31 -33.61 -0.13
CA LEU A 59 -19.35 -34.74 -1.04
C LEU A 59 -20.76 -34.97 -1.57
N THR A 60 -20.86 -35.62 -2.73
CA THR A 60 -22.12 -36.15 -3.25
C THR A 60 -22.19 -37.66 -3.02
N VAL A 61 -23.40 -38.19 -2.86
CA VAL A 61 -23.63 -39.64 -2.74
C VAL A 61 -23.10 -40.37 -3.98
N GLU A 62 -23.24 -39.75 -5.16
CA GLU A 62 -22.75 -40.28 -6.44
C GLU A 62 -21.22 -40.45 -6.46
N GLU A 63 -20.49 -39.49 -5.88
CA GLU A 63 -19.03 -39.52 -5.81
C GLU A 63 -18.53 -40.63 -4.87
N ILE A 64 -19.22 -40.86 -3.76
CA ILE A 64 -18.93 -41.97 -2.84
C ILE A 64 -19.16 -43.30 -3.56
N ARG A 65 -20.31 -43.49 -4.20
CA ARG A 65 -20.62 -44.72 -4.96
C ARG A 65 -19.60 -45.00 -6.07
N ARG A 66 -19.13 -43.95 -6.75
CA ARG A 66 -18.08 -44.07 -7.78
C ARG A 66 -16.77 -44.61 -7.19
N CYS A 67 -16.40 -44.17 -5.99
CA CYS A 67 -15.17 -44.59 -5.32
C CYS A 67 -15.32 -45.91 -4.57
N GLU A 68 -16.54 -46.30 -4.18
CA GLU A 68 -16.83 -47.64 -3.63
C GLU A 68 -16.72 -48.73 -4.70
N ALA A 69 -17.05 -48.42 -5.95
CA ALA A 69 -16.95 -49.36 -7.07
C ALA A 69 -15.51 -49.54 -7.59
N ASP A 70 -14.62 -48.57 -7.35
CA ASP A 70 -13.23 -48.60 -7.83
C ASP A 70 -12.25 -48.21 -6.70
N PRO A 71 -11.49 -49.16 -6.14
CA PRO A 71 -10.49 -48.90 -5.10
C PRO A 71 -9.37 -47.94 -5.51
N ALA A 72 -9.11 -47.77 -6.81
CA ALA A 72 -8.07 -46.85 -7.31
C ALA A 72 -8.61 -45.42 -7.50
N ALA A 73 -9.92 -45.22 -7.47
CA ALA A 73 -10.54 -43.92 -7.64
C ALA A 73 -10.32 -43.04 -6.40
N ARG A 74 -10.07 -41.75 -6.62
CA ARG A 74 -9.85 -40.76 -5.57
C ARG A 74 -11.08 -39.88 -5.42
N LEU A 75 -11.51 -39.67 -4.17
CA LEU A 75 -12.61 -38.77 -3.81
C LEU A 75 -12.23 -37.32 -4.11
N LYS A 76 -13.15 -36.57 -4.70
CA LYS A 76 -12.98 -35.13 -4.95
C LYS A 76 -14.03 -34.34 -4.18
N LEU A 77 -13.59 -33.27 -3.51
CA LEU A 77 -14.53 -32.33 -2.88
C LEU A 77 -15.41 -31.67 -3.94
N LYS A 78 -16.68 -31.50 -3.59
CA LYS A 78 -17.62 -30.68 -4.35
C LYS A 78 -17.15 -29.22 -4.31
N HIS A 79 -17.09 -28.60 -5.48
CA HIS A 79 -16.77 -27.18 -5.60
C HIS A 79 -17.89 -26.34 -4.97
N ASN A 80 -17.54 -25.49 -4.00
CA ASN A 80 -18.48 -24.58 -3.35
C ASN A 80 -18.30 -23.15 -3.91
N PRO A 81 -19.24 -22.64 -4.73
CA PRO A 81 -19.15 -21.30 -5.30
C PRO A 81 -19.21 -20.18 -4.24
N ALA A 82 -19.75 -20.45 -3.05
CA ALA A 82 -19.78 -19.47 -1.96
C ALA A 82 -18.43 -19.29 -1.25
N ALA A 83 -17.45 -20.18 -1.49
CA ALA A 83 -16.11 -20.06 -0.93
C ALA A 83 -15.19 -19.13 -1.75
N GLU A 84 -15.60 -18.76 -2.97
CA GLU A 84 -14.89 -17.80 -3.81
C GLU A 84 -15.19 -16.37 -3.33
N GLY A 85 -14.30 -15.79 -2.54
CA GLY A 85 -14.36 -14.37 -2.16
C GLY A 85 -14.23 -14.07 -0.67
N GLU A 86 -14.25 -15.08 0.21
CA GLU A 86 -13.96 -14.91 1.63
C GLU A 86 -12.44 -14.76 1.85
N THR A 87 -11.82 -13.72 1.27
CA THR A 87 -10.47 -13.34 1.65
C THR A 87 -10.51 -12.96 3.12
N LYS A 88 -9.83 -13.72 3.99
CA LYS A 88 -9.70 -13.45 5.43
C LYS A 88 -9.65 -11.95 5.68
N ARG A 89 -10.72 -11.40 6.28
CA ARG A 89 -10.70 -10.01 6.75
C ARG A 89 -9.54 -9.90 7.73
N ARG A 90 -8.49 -9.18 7.34
CA ARG A 90 -7.34 -8.94 8.21
C ARG A 90 -7.85 -8.09 9.38
N GLY A 91 -7.99 -8.73 10.54
CA GLY A 91 -8.31 -8.02 11.78
C GLY A 91 -7.20 -7.03 12.18
N PRO A 92 -7.45 -6.18 13.18
CA PRO A 92 -6.44 -5.27 13.70
C PRO A 92 -5.16 -6.04 14.10
N ARG A 93 -4.00 -5.59 13.64
CA ARG A 93 -2.71 -6.19 14.04
C ARG A 93 -2.44 -5.87 15.50
N TYR A 94 -2.12 -6.87 16.30
CA TYR A 94 -1.63 -6.66 17.66
C TYR A 94 -0.23 -6.04 17.61
N THR A 95 -0.06 -4.87 18.21
CA THR A 95 1.26 -4.25 18.40
C THR A 95 1.90 -4.77 19.70
N PRO A 96 3.09 -5.37 19.65
CA PRO A 96 3.78 -5.87 20.85
C PRO A 96 4.13 -4.72 21.81
N LEU A 97 4.23 -5.03 23.11
CA LEU A 97 4.42 -4.04 24.19
C LEU A 97 5.62 -3.12 23.94
N SER A 98 6.74 -3.66 23.45
CA SER A 98 7.96 -2.91 23.16
C SER A 98 7.74 -1.76 22.18
N LYS A 99 6.91 -1.99 21.15
CA LYS A 99 6.62 -0.99 20.11
C LYS A 99 5.48 -0.04 20.48
N ARG A 100 4.90 -0.16 21.68
CA ARG A 100 3.75 0.66 22.09
C ARG A 100 4.12 2.11 22.38
N GLN A 101 5.34 2.33 22.85
CA GLN A 101 5.90 3.66 23.15
C GLN A 101 6.19 4.46 21.87
N ASP A 102 6.42 3.77 20.74
CA ASP A 102 6.70 4.41 19.46
C ASP A 102 5.43 4.80 18.69
N ARG A 103 4.25 4.31 19.11
CA ARG A 103 2.98 4.62 18.44
C ARG A 103 2.63 6.10 18.44
N PRO A 104 2.79 6.87 19.54
CA PRO A 104 2.55 8.31 19.51
C PRO A 104 3.46 9.06 18.53
N SER A 105 4.73 8.64 18.42
CA SER A 105 5.70 9.16 17.46
C SER A 105 5.28 8.92 16.01
N ALA A 106 4.78 7.72 15.72
CA ALA A 106 4.21 7.36 14.42
C ALA A 106 2.96 8.17 14.06
N ILE A 107 2.06 8.36 15.02
CA ILE A 107 0.84 9.15 14.81
C ILE A 107 1.18 10.61 14.58
N ALA A 108 2.15 11.16 15.34
CA ALA A 108 2.60 12.54 15.15
C ALA A 108 3.19 12.77 13.75
N TRP A 109 3.89 11.78 13.20
CA TRP A 109 4.39 11.82 11.82
C TRP A 109 3.25 11.80 10.79
N LEU A 110 2.31 10.87 10.92
CA LEU A 110 1.16 10.78 10.00
C LEU A 110 0.31 12.06 10.02
N VAL A 111 0.05 12.64 11.19
CA VAL A 111 -0.72 13.88 11.30
C VAL A 111 0.03 15.07 10.71
N LYS A 112 1.36 15.10 10.81
CA LYS A 112 2.20 16.20 10.30
C LYS A 112 2.40 16.15 8.79
N PHE A 113 2.73 14.97 8.25
CA PHE A 113 3.11 14.81 6.84
C PHE A 113 1.96 14.37 5.93
N HIS A 114 0.93 13.73 6.50
CA HIS A 114 -0.22 13.22 5.76
C HIS A 114 -1.56 13.68 6.36
N PRO A 115 -1.85 15.00 6.38
CA PRO A 115 -3.11 15.54 6.90
C PRO A 115 -4.35 15.10 6.09
N GLU A 116 -4.17 14.55 4.89
CA GLU A 116 -5.22 13.95 4.07
C GLU A 116 -5.78 12.65 4.67
N LEU A 117 -5.03 11.96 5.53
CA LEU A 117 -5.46 10.70 6.13
C LEU A 117 -6.53 10.93 7.20
N ALA A 118 -7.64 10.19 7.09
CA ALA A 118 -8.68 10.18 8.11
C ALA A 118 -8.23 9.40 9.36
N ASP A 119 -8.72 9.77 10.54
CA ASP A 119 -8.41 9.09 11.82
C ASP A 119 -8.71 7.59 11.78
N SER A 120 -9.72 7.19 11.00
CA SER A 120 -10.05 5.78 10.76
C SER A 120 -8.96 5.01 9.99
N GLN A 121 -8.25 5.67 9.07
CA GLN A 121 -7.14 5.09 8.32
C GLN A 121 -5.89 5.02 9.21
N ILE A 122 -5.59 6.08 9.97
CA ILE A 122 -4.48 6.11 10.93
C ILE A 122 -4.65 5.00 11.98
N ALA A 123 -5.86 4.83 12.52
CA ALA A 123 -6.17 3.77 13.49
C ALA A 123 -5.89 2.36 12.93
N ARG A 124 -6.18 2.13 11.64
CA ARG A 124 -5.93 0.85 10.97
C ARG A 124 -4.45 0.61 10.66
N LEU A 125 -3.72 1.66 10.29
CA LEU A 125 -2.28 1.57 9.96
C LEU A 125 -1.42 1.31 11.20
N VAL A 126 -1.68 2.04 12.29
CA VAL A 126 -0.85 1.99 13.51
C VAL A 126 -1.37 0.98 14.55
N GLY A 127 -2.65 0.60 14.49
CA GLY A 127 -3.28 -0.26 15.51
C GLY A 127 -3.53 0.49 16.82
N THR A 128 -4.05 1.71 16.71
CA THR A 128 -4.38 2.59 17.85
C THR A 128 -5.87 2.93 17.87
N THR A 129 -6.32 3.65 18.90
CA THR A 129 -7.70 4.12 19.03
C THR A 129 -7.83 5.58 18.58
N LYS A 130 -9.03 5.96 18.09
CA LYS A 130 -9.36 7.34 17.70
C LYS A 130 -9.10 8.41 18.78
N PRO A 131 -9.48 8.22 20.07
CA PRO A 131 -9.20 9.22 21.10
C PRO A 131 -7.71 9.47 21.28
N THR A 132 -6.86 8.45 21.17
CA THR A 132 -5.40 8.63 21.23
C THR A 132 -4.88 9.47 20.07
N ILE A 133 -5.44 9.32 18.87
CA ILE A 133 -5.08 10.14 17.71
C ILE A 133 -5.48 11.61 17.93
N GLN A 134 -6.69 11.85 18.44
CA GLN A 134 -7.15 13.19 18.79
C GLN A 134 -6.27 13.84 19.86
N SER A 135 -5.92 13.13 20.94
CA SER A 135 -5.02 13.68 21.97
C SER A 135 -3.66 14.11 21.43
N ILE A 136 -3.15 13.45 20.39
CA ILE A 136 -1.87 13.84 19.76
C ILE A 136 -2.06 15.04 18.82
N ARG A 137 -3.18 15.10 18.09
CA ARG A 137 -3.54 16.26 17.25
C ARG A 137 -3.74 17.51 18.08
N ASP A 138 -4.47 17.38 19.19
CA ASP A 138 -4.77 18.46 20.14
C ASP A 138 -3.60 18.74 21.10
N ARG A 139 -2.51 17.97 21.01
CA ARG A 139 -1.32 18.07 21.87
C ARG A 139 -1.60 17.88 23.36
N THR A 140 -2.69 17.19 23.71
CA THR A 140 -3.14 16.88 25.09
C THR A 140 -2.68 15.51 25.59
N HIS A 141 -1.90 14.78 24.81
CA HIS A 141 -1.31 13.51 25.26
C HIS A 141 -0.35 13.74 26.43
N TRP A 142 -0.43 12.90 27.46
CA TRP A 142 0.36 13.05 28.70
C TRP A 142 1.88 13.16 28.47
N ASN A 143 2.40 12.55 27.40
CA ASN A 143 3.82 12.56 27.04
C ASN A 143 4.16 13.45 25.83
N MET A 144 3.38 14.50 25.56
CA MET A 144 3.54 15.29 24.33
C MET A 144 4.95 15.89 24.16
N SER A 145 5.59 16.28 25.25
CA SER A 145 6.92 16.91 25.23
C SER A 145 8.03 16.00 24.69
N ASN A 146 7.89 14.67 24.83
CA ASN A 146 8.91 13.71 24.41
C ASN A 146 8.57 12.99 23.09
N ILE A 147 7.46 13.37 22.43
CA ILE A 147 7.04 12.75 21.17
C ILE A 147 7.74 13.44 20.01
N HIS A 148 8.54 12.66 19.27
CA HIS A 148 9.14 13.09 18.01
C HIS A 148 8.46 12.41 16.82
N PRO A 149 8.11 13.14 15.75
CA PRO A 149 7.54 12.53 14.55
C PRO A 149 8.54 11.57 13.89
N VAL A 150 8.22 10.27 13.85
CA VAL A 150 9.01 9.22 13.19
C VAL A 150 8.12 8.42 12.25
N ASP A 151 8.64 8.04 11.09
CA ASP A 151 7.90 7.28 10.08
C ASP A 151 7.39 5.92 10.63
N PRO A 152 6.08 5.62 10.52
CA PRO A 152 5.51 4.34 10.94
C PRO A 152 6.07 3.10 10.21
N VAL A 153 6.59 3.25 8.99
CA VAL A 153 7.23 2.15 8.25
C VAL A 153 8.60 1.83 8.83
N ALA A 154 9.39 2.86 9.17
CA ALA A 154 10.68 2.70 9.83
C ALA A 154 10.54 2.02 11.21
N LEU A 155 9.47 2.33 11.94
CA LEU A 155 9.12 1.67 13.21
C LEU A 155 8.56 0.24 13.03
N GLY A 156 8.27 -0.15 11.79
CA GLY A 156 7.70 -1.44 11.42
C GLY A 156 6.28 -1.64 11.97
N LEU A 157 5.48 -0.57 12.01
CA LEU A 157 4.07 -0.59 12.40
C LEU A 157 3.15 -0.82 11.19
N CYS A 158 3.49 -0.21 10.05
CA CYS A 158 2.83 -0.46 8.77
C CYS A 158 3.85 -0.92 7.71
N LYS A 159 3.34 -1.47 6.60
CA LYS A 159 4.14 -1.75 5.41
C LYS A 159 4.09 -0.55 4.46
N GLN A 160 5.14 -0.33 3.69
CA GLN A 160 5.18 0.73 2.68
C GLN A 160 3.97 0.70 1.75
N VAL A 161 3.68 -0.48 1.18
CA VAL A 161 2.53 -0.70 0.29
C VAL A 161 1.19 -0.32 0.94
N GLU A 162 1.05 -0.51 2.26
CA GLU A 162 -0.18 -0.18 2.99
C GLU A 162 -0.31 1.33 3.24
N LEU A 163 0.81 2.01 3.47
CA LEU A 163 0.86 3.46 3.63
C LEU A 163 0.53 4.14 2.30
N ASP A 164 1.19 3.75 1.21
CA ASP A 164 0.99 4.33 -0.12
C ASP A 164 -0.47 4.17 -0.58
N ALA A 165 -1.04 2.97 -0.44
CA ALA A 165 -2.43 2.71 -0.77
C ALA A 165 -3.43 3.52 0.08
N ALA A 166 -3.09 3.76 1.36
CA ALA A 166 -3.94 4.57 2.24
C ALA A 166 -3.90 6.05 1.86
N VAL A 167 -2.71 6.58 1.52
CA VAL A 167 -2.50 7.96 1.07
C VAL A 167 -3.17 8.18 -0.28
N GLU A 168 -3.00 7.30 -1.26
CA GLU A 168 -3.64 7.42 -2.57
C GLU A 168 -5.17 7.42 -2.45
N LYS A 169 -5.72 6.52 -1.63
CA LYS A 169 -7.16 6.47 -1.36
C LYS A 169 -7.68 7.72 -0.65
N ALA A 170 -6.91 8.27 0.28
CA ALA A 170 -7.24 9.49 0.99
C ALA A 170 -7.18 10.72 0.08
N ALA A 171 -6.13 10.83 -0.73
CA ALA A 171 -5.96 11.89 -1.72
C ALA A 171 -7.11 11.90 -2.74
N ARG A 172 -7.46 10.73 -3.31
CA ARG A 172 -8.62 10.60 -4.21
C ARG A 172 -9.93 11.02 -3.54
N LYS A 173 -10.15 10.62 -2.29
CA LYS A 173 -11.35 11.01 -1.55
C LYS A 173 -11.40 12.50 -1.26
N LYS A 174 -10.26 13.12 -0.90
CA LYS A 174 -10.16 14.55 -0.65
C LYS A 174 -10.36 15.36 -1.95
N ALA A 175 -9.75 14.91 -3.06
CA ALA A 175 -9.97 15.50 -4.37
C ALA A 175 -11.44 15.41 -4.80
N ALA A 176 -12.07 14.24 -4.68
CA ALA A 176 -13.50 14.08 -4.99
C ALA A 176 -14.41 14.92 -4.08
N ALA A 177 -14.06 15.06 -2.79
CA ALA A 177 -14.78 15.93 -1.87
C ALA A 177 -14.60 17.40 -2.24
N GLN A 178 -13.38 17.84 -2.55
CA GLN A 178 -13.13 19.20 -3.02
C GLN A 178 -13.88 19.48 -4.31
N GLU A 179 -13.87 18.56 -5.26
CA GLU A 179 -14.70 18.64 -6.46
C GLU A 179 -16.18 18.81 -6.10
N ALA A 180 -16.73 17.95 -5.25
CA ALA A 180 -18.13 18.02 -4.85
C ALA A 180 -18.50 19.32 -4.10
N LEU A 181 -17.53 19.97 -3.44
CA LEU A 181 -17.72 21.27 -2.79
C LEU A 181 -17.57 22.45 -3.76
N MET A 182 -16.92 22.28 -4.91
CA MET A 182 -16.92 23.29 -5.96
C MET A 182 -18.30 23.34 -6.59
N SER A 183 -18.92 24.52 -6.64
CA SER A 183 -20.15 24.72 -7.40
C SER A 183 -19.89 24.52 -8.89
N ASP A 184 -20.92 24.13 -9.66
CA ASP A 184 -20.80 23.94 -11.11
C ASP A 184 -20.28 25.21 -11.82
N GLU A 185 -20.61 26.39 -11.27
CA GLU A 185 -20.16 27.69 -11.76
C GLU A 185 -18.64 27.89 -11.55
N GLU A 186 -18.09 27.46 -10.42
CA GLU A 186 -16.65 27.57 -10.14
C GLU A 186 -15.83 26.56 -10.95
N ARG A 187 -16.39 25.39 -11.26
CA ARG A 187 -15.78 24.42 -12.18
C ARG A 187 -15.66 24.97 -13.61
N VAL A 188 -16.73 25.59 -14.12
CA VAL A 188 -16.73 26.20 -15.46
C VAL A 188 -15.75 27.37 -15.52
N ARG A 189 -15.67 28.17 -14.46
CA ARG A 189 -14.76 29.33 -14.37
C ARG A 189 -13.28 28.96 -14.31
N LEU A 190 -12.92 27.80 -13.75
CA LEU A 190 -11.53 27.31 -13.68
C LEU A 190 -11.07 26.58 -14.95
N MET A 191 -12.00 26.13 -15.80
CA MET A 191 -11.69 25.41 -17.05
C MET A 191 -11.55 26.32 -18.28
N GLU A 192 -11.94 27.60 -18.22
CA GLU A 192 -11.81 28.52 -19.36
C GLU A 192 -10.46 29.23 -19.43
N THR A 193 -9.53 28.63 -20.18
CA THR A 193 -8.30 29.29 -20.67
C THR A 193 -8.58 30.40 -21.67
N SER A 194 -9.70 30.33 -22.40
CA SER A 194 -10.18 31.37 -23.31
C SER A 194 -10.52 32.67 -22.58
N GLN A 195 -11.12 32.59 -21.39
CA GLN A 195 -11.57 33.77 -20.66
C GLN A 195 -10.42 34.47 -19.92
N SER A 196 -9.36 33.76 -19.53
CA SER A 196 -8.14 34.37 -18.99
C SER A 196 -7.30 35.11 -20.06
N LEU A 197 -7.50 34.78 -21.35
CA LEU A 197 -6.92 35.50 -22.49
C LEU A 197 -7.81 36.66 -22.96
N HIS A 198 -9.12 36.61 -22.70
CA HIS A 198 -10.11 37.63 -23.09
C HIS A 198 -10.61 38.49 -21.92
N SER A 199 -10.09 38.29 -20.70
CA SER A 199 -10.35 39.18 -19.58
C SER A 199 -9.80 40.54 -19.93
N ALA A 200 -10.70 41.49 -20.22
CA ALA A 200 -10.34 42.87 -20.46
C ALA A 200 -9.47 43.36 -19.30
N PRO A 201 -8.39 44.12 -19.56
CA PRO A 201 -7.56 44.65 -18.49
C PRO A 201 -8.46 45.41 -17.52
N GLU A 202 -8.49 44.98 -16.26
CA GLU A 202 -9.14 45.74 -15.19
C GLU A 202 -8.66 47.20 -15.26
N PRO A 203 -9.53 48.17 -14.94
CA PRO A 203 -9.12 49.57 -14.95
C PRO A 203 -7.94 49.70 -13.99
N ARG A 204 -6.78 50.04 -14.56
CA ARG A 204 -5.55 50.31 -13.83
C ARG A 204 -5.90 51.18 -12.64
N LEU A 205 -5.60 50.71 -11.43
CA LEU A 205 -5.69 51.53 -10.23
C LEU A 205 -5.07 52.90 -10.53
N PRO A 206 -5.72 54.02 -10.14
CA PRO A 206 -5.22 55.34 -10.47
C PRO A 206 -3.78 55.45 -10.00
N SER A 207 -2.90 55.94 -10.87
CA SER A 207 -1.45 56.10 -10.68
C SER A 207 -1.08 57.15 -9.63
N SER A 208 -1.94 57.37 -8.64
CA SER A 208 -1.81 58.34 -7.57
C SER A 208 -2.46 57.78 -6.31
N VAL A 209 -1.88 56.72 -5.75
CA VAL A 209 -2.04 56.45 -4.32
C VAL A 209 -1.02 57.34 -3.62
N SER A 210 -1.52 58.35 -2.91
CA SER A 210 -0.78 59.41 -2.21
C SER A 210 -0.07 58.91 -0.94
N GLY A 211 0.58 57.75 -1.03
CA GLY A 211 1.29 57.09 0.08
C GLY A 211 2.52 56.28 -0.32
N PHE A 212 2.94 56.33 -1.59
CA PHE A 212 4.15 55.64 -2.10
C PHE A 212 5.26 56.60 -2.56
N GLU A 213 5.20 57.87 -2.14
CA GLU A 213 6.21 58.90 -2.49
C GLU A 213 7.62 58.61 -1.92
N ASN A 214 7.77 57.59 -1.06
CA ASN A 214 9.06 57.18 -0.51
C ASN A 214 9.79 56.09 -1.30
N PHE A 215 9.27 55.62 -2.44
CA PHE A 215 9.99 54.68 -3.31
C PHE A 215 10.16 55.28 -4.71
N THR A 216 10.97 56.32 -4.79
CA THR A 216 11.47 56.85 -6.06
C THR A 216 12.44 55.86 -6.68
N LEU A 217 12.10 55.39 -7.89
CA LEU A 217 12.98 54.75 -8.86
C LEU A 217 13.98 55.80 -9.40
N ALA A 218 14.85 56.29 -8.53
CA ALA A 218 15.91 57.21 -8.88
C ALA A 218 17.23 56.67 -8.33
N ASP A 219 18.15 56.47 -9.26
CA ASP A 219 19.59 56.22 -9.10
C ASP A 219 20.06 54.75 -9.11
N MET A 220 20.30 54.24 -10.32
CA MET A 220 21.47 53.39 -10.58
C MET A 220 22.33 54.06 -11.66
N THR A 221 22.90 55.22 -11.31
CA THR A 221 24.15 55.67 -11.90
C THR A 221 25.27 55.07 -11.05
N ASP A 222 25.93 54.02 -11.54
CA ASP A 222 27.09 53.42 -10.88
C ASP A 222 28.25 54.45 -10.87
N PRO A 223 28.85 54.79 -9.71
CA PRO A 223 29.96 55.74 -9.64
C PRO A 223 31.33 55.11 -9.92
N ARG A 224 31.41 54.00 -10.67
CA ARG A 224 32.70 53.36 -11.01
C ARG A 224 32.86 53.09 -12.50
N GLY A 225 33.49 54.05 -13.17
CA GLY A 225 34.46 53.80 -14.24
C GLY A 225 33.87 53.56 -15.63
N GLU A 226 34.29 54.43 -16.55
CA GLU A 226 34.15 54.31 -18.00
C GLU A 226 34.66 52.94 -18.51
N GLU A 227 33.92 52.29 -19.41
CA GLU A 227 34.43 51.73 -20.68
C GLU A 227 33.24 51.18 -21.51
N GLU A 228 33.23 51.55 -22.79
CA GLU A 228 32.17 51.35 -23.77
C GLU A 228 32.08 49.91 -24.30
N GLU A 229 30.84 49.51 -24.64
CA GLU A 229 30.39 48.59 -25.72
C GLU A 229 31.06 47.21 -25.94
N ASP A 230 30.28 46.12 -25.79
CA ASP A 230 29.98 45.22 -26.93
C ASP A 230 28.73 44.35 -26.64
N GLU A 231 27.69 44.48 -27.48
CA GLU A 231 26.52 43.60 -27.48
C GLU A 231 26.84 42.33 -28.28
N GLY A 232 26.97 41.18 -27.60
CA GLY A 232 27.27 39.92 -28.29
C GLY A 232 26.88 38.65 -27.52
N SER A 233 25.69 38.12 -27.82
CA SER A 233 25.26 36.72 -27.63
C SER A 233 25.17 36.14 -26.19
N THR A 234 23.96 36.13 -25.63
CA THR A 234 23.57 35.30 -24.48
C THR A 234 23.30 33.83 -24.87
N LEU A 235 24.12 33.26 -25.75
CA LEU A 235 24.09 31.83 -26.06
C LEU A 235 25.18 31.14 -25.25
N VAL A 236 24.77 30.50 -24.16
CA VAL A 236 25.66 29.65 -23.35
C VAL A 236 26.09 28.46 -24.20
N ASP A 237 27.40 28.31 -24.40
CA ASP A 237 28.02 27.29 -25.26
C ASP A 237 27.80 25.87 -24.72
N ALA A 238 27.19 25.01 -25.54
CA ALA A 238 26.77 23.67 -25.19
C ALA A 238 27.95 22.73 -24.86
N ASP A 239 29.14 23.00 -25.41
CA ASP A 239 30.33 22.17 -25.20
C ASP A 239 31.01 22.43 -23.84
N SER A 240 30.62 23.50 -23.14
CA SER A 240 31.03 23.74 -21.74
C SER A 240 30.32 22.83 -20.73
N LEU A 241 29.19 22.22 -21.12
CA LEU A 241 28.35 21.39 -20.25
C LEU A 241 28.78 19.91 -20.22
N PHE A 242 29.55 19.44 -21.21
CA PHE A 242 30.05 18.07 -21.29
C PHE A 242 31.58 18.04 -21.39
N ASN A 243 32.24 18.12 -20.24
CA ASN A 243 33.68 17.92 -20.15
C ASN A 243 34.05 16.43 -20.32
N LEU A 244 34.12 15.98 -21.57
CA LEU A 244 34.69 14.69 -21.94
C LEU A 244 36.23 14.81 -22.02
N PRO A 245 36.99 13.89 -21.39
CA PRO A 245 38.45 13.95 -21.47
C PRO A 245 38.92 13.74 -22.91
N ARG A 246 39.71 14.68 -23.43
CA ARG A 246 40.34 14.58 -24.75
C ARG A 246 41.21 13.32 -24.81
N SER A 247 40.97 12.49 -25.82
CA SER A 247 41.85 11.39 -26.22
C SER A 247 43.27 11.91 -26.47
N ALA A 248 44.24 11.24 -25.86
CA ALA A 248 45.67 11.55 -25.98
C ALA A 248 46.15 11.40 -27.44
N PRO A 249 47.14 12.19 -27.89
CA PRO A 249 47.75 12.03 -29.20
C PRO A 249 48.60 10.75 -29.25
N GLU A 250 48.51 10.05 -30.38
CA GLU A 250 49.37 8.92 -30.74
C GLU A 250 50.83 9.39 -30.84
N GLU A 251 51.71 8.84 -29.99
CA GLU A 251 53.16 8.93 -30.17
C GLU A 251 53.59 7.81 -31.12
N GLU A 252 54.00 8.24 -32.31
CA GLU A 252 54.73 7.48 -33.32
C GLU A 252 56.18 7.30 -32.82
N ASP A 253 56.56 6.07 -32.45
CA ASP A 253 57.97 5.71 -32.26
C ASP A 253 58.32 4.47 -33.10
N GLY A 254 59.03 4.75 -34.19
CA GLY A 254 59.70 3.77 -35.01
C GLY A 254 61.12 3.47 -34.52
N ASP A 255 61.40 2.17 -34.43
CA ASP A 255 62.63 1.46 -34.82
C ASP A 255 64.01 1.85 -34.23
N LYS A 256 64.59 0.87 -33.49
CA LYS A 256 65.98 0.33 -33.52
C LYS A 256 66.25 -0.39 -32.18
N GLY A 257 66.87 -1.55 -32.05
CA GLY A 257 67.61 -2.44 -32.93
C GLY A 257 68.54 -3.32 -32.05
N ASP A 258 68.76 -4.57 -32.46
CA ASP A 258 69.91 -5.45 -32.20
C ASP A 258 70.46 -5.65 -30.76
N LYS A 259 70.16 -6.81 -30.15
CA LYS A 259 71.07 -7.96 -29.91
C LYS A 259 70.48 -8.99 -28.96
#